data_AF-F5YC44-F1
#
_entry.id   AF-F5YC44-F1
#
_cell.length_a   1.000
_cell.length_b   1.000
_cell.length_c   1.000
_cell.angle_alpha   90.00
_cell.angle_beta   90.00
_cell.angle_gamma   90.00
#
_symmetry.space_group_name_H-M   'P 1'
#
loop_
_entity.id
_entity.type
_entity.pdbx_description
1 polymer ?
#
loop_
_entity_poly.entity_id
_entity_poly.type
_entity_poly.pdbx_seq_one_letter_code
_entity_poly.pdbx_strand_id
1 'polypeptide(L)'
;MFLFAFFLPRLGAVEYTDGSVKLVLWEDNGRFSLYAKNAHSQYVPFFTDQDPRTSFLAVMVNDHSYKLGDTSSFKIRLGGDSRKPSLVFESSFLLVTEEFSFIQTSDAGEANGVSITITIENKVNQQSMVGLRYLLDTSLGEYRSGPPFAINAKAINSETLIEKGASTGYWVSENDTLSLTGSLSGDSIHFANWKRLNDVPWKTPYAQGRNFNSPPYSVGDSAVCYYFEPKAISRGETRTVSFTLAAGRSGGFPVQTAEVPPPAPETSETPETPAAVPTAIPEPVVIVPAPVLSPEDQKDRDLALIRQLIGRIDGYMISGAATEEELSAMEYTLGQLMAKYGMEPHTRP
;
A
#
# COMPACT_ATOMS: atom_id res chain seq x y z
N MET A 1 34.09 -30.81 5.20
CA MET A 1 32.88 -30.57 6.01
C MET A 1 32.07 -29.49 5.30
N PHE A 2 31.16 -29.89 4.41
CA PHE A 2 30.31 -28.96 3.68
C PHE A 2 29.13 -28.57 4.57
N LEU A 3 29.05 -27.28 4.91
CA LEU A 3 27.96 -26.72 5.69
C LEU A 3 26.76 -26.56 4.75
N PHE A 4 25.77 -27.45 4.86
CA PHE A 4 24.47 -27.26 4.22
C PHE A 4 23.69 -26.21 5.01
N ALA A 5 23.53 -25.02 4.44
CA ALA A 5 22.57 -24.04 4.91
C ALA A 5 21.15 -24.54 4.56
N PHE A 6 20.44 -25.08 5.54
CA PHE A 6 19.02 -25.37 5.42
C PHE A 6 18.25 -24.04 5.41
N PHE A 7 17.76 -23.63 4.24
CA PHE A 7 16.65 -22.69 4.15
C PHE A 7 15.40 -23.41 4.65
N LEU A 8 15.00 -23.12 5.90
CA LEU A 8 13.66 -23.49 6.37
C LEU A 8 12.65 -22.66 5.56
N PRO A 9 11.71 -23.27 4.82
CA PRO A 9 10.61 -22.52 4.24
C PRO A 9 9.81 -21.89 5.37
N ARG A 10 9.63 -20.57 5.34
CA ARG A 10 8.66 -19.91 6.21
C ARG A 10 7.29 -20.43 5.80
N LEU A 11 6.68 -21.26 6.66
CA LEU A 11 5.32 -21.79 6.48
C LEU A 11 4.37 -20.61 6.19
N GLY A 12 3.84 -20.52 4.96
CA GLY A 12 2.88 -19.48 4.56
C GLY A 12 3.35 -18.50 3.49
N ALA A 13 4.62 -18.54 3.03
CA ALA A 13 5.10 -17.67 1.97
C ALA A 13 5.52 -18.44 0.71
N VAL A 14 5.18 -17.92 -0.48
CA VAL A 14 5.63 -18.46 -1.77
C VAL A 14 6.32 -17.39 -2.58
N GLU A 15 7.50 -17.74 -3.11
CA GLU A 15 8.36 -16.87 -3.90
C GLU A 15 8.22 -17.15 -5.39
N TYR A 16 8.12 -16.09 -6.18
CA TYR A 16 8.10 -16.07 -7.64
C TYR A 16 9.16 -15.11 -8.14
N THR A 17 9.96 -15.51 -9.12
CA THR A 17 11.05 -14.68 -9.66
C THR A 17 11.01 -14.70 -11.18
N ASP A 18 11.14 -13.52 -11.80
CA ASP A 18 11.34 -13.35 -13.23
C ASP A 18 12.27 -12.15 -13.48
N GLY A 19 13.31 -12.37 -14.28
CA GLY A 19 14.35 -11.38 -14.58
C GLY A 19 15.00 -10.74 -13.34
N SER A 20 14.76 -9.44 -13.19
CA SER A 20 15.29 -8.62 -12.10
C SER A 20 14.35 -8.50 -10.90
N VAL A 21 13.15 -9.10 -10.97
CA VAL A 21 12.09 -8.95 -9.97
C VAL A 21 11.88 -10.24 -9.19
N LYS A 22 11.60 -10.07 -7.90
CA LYS A 22 11.11 -11.14 -7.04
C LYS A 22 9.83 -10.68 -6.34
N LEU A 23 8.82 -11.54 -6.37
CA LEU A 23 7.54 -11.39 -5.69
C LEU A 23 7.43 -12.48 -4.62
N VAL A 24 7.03 -12.10 -3.41
CA VAL A 24 6.71 -13.04 -2.33
C VAL A 24 5.26 -12.81 -1.92
N LEU A 25 4.44 -13.86 -1.95
CA LEU A 25 3.05 -13.83 -1.49
C LEU A 25 2.94 -14.52 -0.13
N TRP A 26 2.27 -13.86 0.81
CA TRP A 26 2.07 -14.30 2.19
C TRP A 26 0.62 -14.73 2.38
N GLU A 27 0.36 -16.03 2.43
CA GLU A 27 -0.99 -16.61 2.54
C GLU A 27 -1.62 -16.38 3.92
N ASP A 28 -0.79 -16.34 4.97
CA ASP A 28 -1.21 -16.18 6.37
C ASP A 28 -1.89 -14.85 6.66
N ASN A 29 -1.46 -13.79 5.97
CA ASN A 29 -1.93 -12.42 6.19
C ASN A 29 -2.41 -11.73 4.90
N GLY A 30 -2.34 -12.40 3.75
CA GLY A 30 -2.76 -11.86 2.46
C GLY A 30 -1.99 -10.61 2.05
N ARG A 31 -0.67 -10.63 2.27
CA ARG A 31 0.25 -9.55 1.88
C ARG A 31 1.17 -10.02 0.76
N PHE A 32 1.83 -9.06 0.13
CA PHE A 32 2.91 -9.34 -0.81
C PHE A 32 4.13 -8.49 -0.47
N SER A 33 5.30 -8.98 -0.88
CA SER A 33 6.54 -8.23 -0.87
C SER A 33 7.13 -8.25 -2.26
N LEU A 34 7.58 -7.09 -2.75
CA LEU A 34 8.14 -6.94 -4.07
C LEU A 34 9.58 -6.44 -3.96
N TYR A 35 10.48 -7.09 -4.68
CA TYR A 35 11.91 -6.82 -4.67
C TYR A 35 12.41 -6.64 -6.09
N ALA A 36 13.48 -5.86 -6.23
CA ALA A 36 14.23 -5.77 -7.47
C ALA A 36 15.73 -5.88 -7.20
N LYS A 37 16.49 -6.33 -8.20
CA LYS A 37 17.96 -6.35 -8.15
C LYS A 37 18.51 -4.93 -8.17
N ASN A 38 19.39 -4.61 -7.23
CA ASN A 38 20.22 -3.41 -7.28
C ASN A 38 21.43 -3.59 -8.22
N ALA A 39 22.29 -2.57 -8.33
CA ALA A 39 23.52 -2.62 -9.14
C ALA A 39 24.50 -3.76 -8.75
N HIS A 40 24.40 -4.30 -7.54
CA HIS A 40 25.20 -5.42 -7.05
C HIS A 40 24.49 -6.77 -7.21
N SER A 41 23.41 -6.83 -8.00
CA SER A 41 22.58 -8.04 -8.22
C SER A 41 21.94 -8.61 -6.96
N GLN A 42 21.76 -7.79 -5.92
CA GLN A 42 21.08 -8.18 -4.68
C GLN A 42 19.61 -7.75 -4.75
N TYR A 43 18.71 -8.62 -4.32
CA TYR A 43 17.30 -8.27 -4.18
C TYR A 43 17.11 -7.32 -2.99
N VAL A 44 16.65 -6.10 -3.30
CA VAL A 44 16.29 -5.08 -2.33
C VAL A 44 14.78 -4.87 -2.41
N PRO A 45 14.08 -4.77 -1.28
CA PRO A 45 12.63 -4.56 -1.27
C PRO A 45 12.27 -3.15 -1.73
N PHE A 46 11.13 -3.02 -2.42
CA PHE A 46 10.55 -1.73 -2.76
C PHE A 46 9.77 -1.08 -1.61
N PHE A 47 9.24 -1.92 -0.72
CA PHE A 47 8.45 -1.53 0.44
C PHE A 47 9.20 -1.87 1.72
N THR A 48 8.70 -1.40 2.86
CA THR A 48 9.21 -1.83 4.17
C THR A 48 9.09 -3.36 4.30
N ASP A 49 10.22 -4.07 4.31
CA ASP A 49 10.26 -5.54 4.36
C ASP A 49 10.23 -6.14 5.77
N GLN A 50 10.38 -5.27 6.79
CA GLN A 50 10.32 -5.66 8.19
C GLN A 50 8.89 -6.07 8.58
N ASP A 51 7.89 -5.44 7.99
CA ASP A 51 6.49 -5.75 8.21
C ASP A 51 5.66 -5.56 6.91
N PRO A 52 5.32 -6.63 6.18
CA PRO A 52 4.55 -6.51 4.95
C PRO A 52 3.13 -5.98 5.18
N ARG A 53 2.66 -5.89 6.44
CA ARG A 53 1.33 -5.35 6.80
C ARG A 53 1.22 -3.84 6.61
N THR A 54 2.32 -3.11 6.41
CA THR A 54 2.28 -1.66 6.21
C THR A 54 1.73 -1.28 4.83
N SER A 55 1.81 -2.19 3.87
CA SER A 55 1.12 -2.10 2.57
C SER A 55 -0.07 -3.05 2.54
N PHE A 56 -1.24 -2.59 2.08
CA PHE A 56 -2.45 -3.42 2.12
C PHE A 56 -3.48 -3.05 1.06
N LEU A 57 -4.29 -4.05 0.72
CA LEU A 57 -5.52 -3.91 -0.05
C LEU A 57 -6.73 -3.83 0.89
N ALA A 58 -7.61 -2.87 0.64
CA ALA A 58 -8.90 -2.76 1.30
C ALA A 58 -10.03 -2.61 0.28
N VAL A 59 -11.19 -3.17 0.60
CA VAL A 59 -12.42 -3.04 -0.19
C VAL A 59 -13.49 -2.33 0.63
N MET A 60 -14.24 -1.44 -0.01
CA MET A 60 -15.45 -0.87 0.59
C MET A 60 -16.66 -1.55 -0.01
N VAL A 61 -17.60 -2.01 0.82
CA VAL A 61 -18.85 -2.65 0.40
C VAL A 61 -19.99 -1.98 1.15
N ASN A 62 -20.87 -1.27 0.43
CA ASN A 62 -22.03 -0.59 1.01
C ASN A 62 -21.65 0.22 2.27
N ASP A 63 -20.64 1.09 2.14
CA ASP A 63 -20.09 1.97 3.19
C ASP A 63 -19.28 1.29 4.31
N HIS A 64 -19.11 -0.03 4.27
CA HIS A 64 -18.23 -0.75 5.18
C HIS A 64 -16.87 -1.05 4.54
N SER A 65 -15.78 -0.63 5.18
CA SER A 65 -14.42 -0.90 4.73
C SER A 65 -13.84 -2.16 5.38
N TYR A 66 -13.26 -3.03 4.56
CA TYR A 66 -12.59 -4.25 4.96
C TYR A 66 -11.14 -4.21 4.48
N LYS A 67 -10.19 -4.07 5.41
CA LYS A 67 -8.78 -4.28 5.13
C LYS A 67 -8.55 -5.79 4.98
N LEU A 68 -8.33 -6.25 3.76
CA LEU A 68 -8.13 -7.67 3.47
C LEU A 68 -6.88 -8.15 4.21
N GLY A 69 -6.89 -9.37 4.76
CA GLY A 69 -5.79 -9.86 5.61
C GLY A 69 -5.94 -9.58 7.11
N ASP A 70 -6.59 -8.49 7.48
CA ASP A 70 -6.74 -8.09 8.90
C ASP A 70 -8.11 -8.45 9.49
N THR A 71 -9.04 -8.87 8.63
CA THR A 71 -10.40 -9.28 9.02
C THR A 71 -10.59 -10.78 8.87
N SER A 72 -11.31 -11.38 9.82
CA SER A 72 -11.75 -12.78 9.74
C SER A 72 -12.90 -13.01 8.74
N SER A 73 -13.43 -11.93 8.14
CA SER A 73 -14.53 -12.01 7.17
C SER A 73 -14.11 -12.64 5.84
N PHE A 74 -12.81 -12.67 5.55
CA PHE A 74 -12.26 -13.23 4.32
C PHE A 74 -11.31 -14.39 4.65
N LYS A 75 -11.52 -15.53 3.99
CA LYS A 75 -10.53 -16.59 3.92
C LYS A 75 -9.51 -16.26 2.86
N ILE A 76 -8.24 -16.46 3.17
CA ILE A 76 -7.12 -16.16 2.29
C ILE A 76 -6.60 -17.49 1.75
N ARG A 77 -6.29 -17.53 0.46
CA ARG A 77 -5.57 -18.64 -0.14
C ARG A 77 -4.70 -18.15 -1.29
N LEU A 78 -3.65 -18.89 -1.58
CA LEU A 78 -2.92 -18.72 -2.84
C LEU A 78 -3.73 -19.27 -4.01
N GLY A 79 -3.58 -18.62 -5.16
CA GLY A 79 -4.18 -19.02 -6.43
C GLY A 79 -3.25 -18.76 -7.60
N GLY A 80 -3.77 -18.97 -8.81
CA GLY A 80 -3.03 -18.74 -10.04
C GLY A 80 -2.00 -19.82 -10.37
N ASP A 81 -1.08 -19.49 -11.28
CA ASP A 81 0.05 -20.33 -11.67
C ASP A 81 1.39 -19.59 -11.49
N SER A 82 2.51 -20.19 -11.88
CA SER A 82 3.83 -19.59 -11.70
C SER A 82 4.06 -18.30 -12.50
N ARG A 83 3.27 -18.02 -13.54
CA ARG A 83 3.35 -16.80 -14.36
C ARG A 83 2.38 -15.73 -13.90
N LYS A 84 1.24 -16.16 -13.36
CA LYS A 84 0.16 -15.32 -12.85
C LYS A 84 -0.20 -15.72 -11.41
N PRO A 85 0.72 -15.59 -10.44
CA PRO A 85 0.42 -15.92 -9.06
C PRO A 85 -0.64 -14.96 -8.50
N SER A 86 -1.48 -15.43 -7.60
CA SER A 86 -2.53 -14.59 -7.00
C SER A 86 -2.79 -14.85 -5.53
N LEU A 87 -3.28 -13.81 -4.86
CA LEU A 87 -3.94 -13.89 -3.56
C LEU A 87 -5.45 -13.86 -3.78
N VAL A 88 -6.16 -14.85 -3.21
CA VAL A 88 -7.61 -14.93 -3.29
C VAL A 88 -8.20 -14.74 -1.90
N PHE A 89 -9.06 -13.73 -1.77
CA PHE A 89 -9.81 -13.40 -0.58
C PHE A 89 -11.27 -13.74 -0.79
N GLU A 90 -11.76 -14.73 -0.05
CA GLU A 90 -13.13 -15.23 -0.21
C GLU A 90 -13.96 -15.01 1.05
N SER A 91 -15.12 -14.36 0.89
CA SER A 91 -16.14 -14.24 1.93
C SER A 91 -17.48 -14.82 1.46
N SER A 92 -18.52 -14.70 2.28
CA SER A 92 -19.89 -15.02 1.88
C SER A 92 -20.47 -13.99 0.90
N PHE A 93 -19.88 -12.80 0.80
CA PHE A 93 -20.44 -11.68 0.04
C PHE A 93 -19.58 -11.20 -1.14
N LEU A 94 -18.26 -11.42 -1.10
CA LEU A 94 -17.35 -11.10 -2.20
C LEU A 94 -16.34 -12.22 -2.45
N LEU A 95 -15.86 -12.31 -3.69
CA LEU A 95 -14.61 -12.96 -4.05
C LEU A 95 -13.68 -11.88 -4.62
N VAL A 96 -12.54 -11.66 -3.98
CA VAL A 96 -11.52 -10.72 -4.45
C VAL A 96 -10.29 -11.52 -4.86
N THR A 97 -9.85 -11.37 -6.11
CA THR A 97 -8.62 -11.98 -6.62
C THR A 97 -7.63 -10.89 -6.97
N GLU A 98 -6.46 -10.92 -6.34
CA GLU A 98 -5.33 -10.06 -6.63
C GLU A 98 -4.28 -10.88 -7.39
N GLU A 99 -4.23 -10.70 -8.71
CA GLU A 99 -3.32 -11.39 -9.62
C GLU A 99 -2.12 -10.51 -9.97
N PHE A 100 -0.93 -11.11 -9.98
CA PHE A 100 0.32 -10.46 -10.35
C PHE A 100 0.82 -11.03 -11.67
N SER A 101 1.21 -10.19 -12.61
CA SER A 101 1.90 -10.60 -13.85
C SER A 101 3.23 -9.88 -13.94
N PHE A 102 4.34 -10.60 -14.15
CA PHE A 102 5.63 -9.96 -14.39
C PHE A 102 5.60 -9.15 -15.69
N ILE A 103 6.15 -7.94 -15.65
CA ILE A 103 6.21 -7.03 -16.79
C ILE A 103 7.64 -6.54 -17.04
N GLN A 104 7.87 -6.15 -18.29
CA GLN A 104 9.08 -5.50 -18.75
C GLN A 104 8.71 -4.09 -19.25
N THR A 105 9.33 -3.05 -18.69
CA THR A 105 9.20 -1.69 -19.22
C THR A 105 10.01 -1.54 -20.50
N SER A 106 9.68 -0.53 -21.31
CA SER A 106 10.27 -0.34 -22.66
C SER A 106 11.80 -0.21 -22.69
N ASP A 107 12.42 0.18 -21.58
CA ASP A 107 13.86 0.40 -21.43
C ASP A 107 14.58 -0.73 -20.67
N ALA A 108 13.85 -1.73 -20.20
CA ALA A 108 14.41 -2.89 -19.51
C ALA A 108 14.74 -4.02 -20.49
N GLY A 109 15.81 -4.77 -20.22
CA GLY A 109 16.19 -5.96 -21.02
C GLY A 109 15.54 -7.27 -20.56
N GLU A 110 14.93 -7.26 -19.37
CA GLU A 110 14.25 -8.39 -18.73
C GLU A 110 13.08 -7.87 -17.88
N ALA A 111 12.27 -8.76 -17.31
CA ALA A 111 11.21 -8.35 -16.39
C ALA A 111 11.78 -7.50 -15.24
N ASN A 112 11.17 -6.35 -15.01
CA ASN A 112 11.58 -5.36 -14.01
C ASN A 112 10.40 -4.84 -13.19
N GLY A 113 9.18 -5.31 -13.44
CA GLY A 113 8.03 -4.96 -12.60
C GLY A 113 6.96 -6.03 -12.52
N VAL A 114 5.83 -5.65 -11.92
CA VAL A 114 4.59 -6.41 -11.93
C VAL A 114 3.41 -5.52 -12.33
N SER A 115 2.46 -6.11 -13.06
CA SER A 115 1.09 -5.63 -13.18
C SER A 115 0.24 -6.29 -12.12
N ILE A 116 -0.44 -5.51 -11.30
CA ILE A 116 -1.37 -5.96 -10.27
C ILE A 116 -2.77 -5.76 -10.80
N THR A 117 -3.51 -6.85 -10.94
CA THR A 117 -4.90 -6.87 -11.40
C THR A 117 -5.78 -7.36 -10.27
N ILE A 118 -6.72 -6.53 -9.84
CA ILE A 118 -7.70 -6.90 -8.82
C ILE A 118 -9.06 -7.08 -9.47
N THR A 119 -9.61 -8.28 -9.35
CA THR A 119 -10.97 -8.63 -9.77
C THR A 119 -11.83 -8.87 -8.53
N ILE A 120 -12.98 -8.21 -8.47
CA ILE A 120 -13.94 -8.32 -7.37
C ILE A 120 -15.27 -8.83 -7.94
N GLU A 121 -15.71 -10.00 -7.49
CA GLU A 121 -17.00 -10.59 -7.83
C GLU A 121 -17.98 -10.42 -6.67
N ASN A 122 -19.21 -9.98 -6.97
CA ASN A 122 -20.30 -9.96 -5.99
C ASN A 122 -20.98 -11.33 -5.88
N LYS A 123 -20.93 -11.94 -4.68
CA LYS A 123 -21.51 -13.26 -4.42
C LYS A 123 -22.97 -13.20 -3.93
N VAL A 124 -23.47 -12.02 -3.53
CA VAL A 124 -24.84 -11.88 -3.02
C VAL A 124 -25.83 -11.54 -4.13
N ASN A 125 -27.11 -11.85 -3.89
CA ASN A 125 -28.19 -11.61 -4.85
C ASN A 125 -28.56 -10.13 -5.01
N GLN A 126 -28.04 -9.27 -4.15
CA GLN A 126 -28.31 -7.84 -4.16
C GLN A 126 -27.15 -7.09 -4.82
N GLN A 127 -27.47 -5.99 -5.49
CA GLN A 127 -26.46 -5.07 -5.98
C GLN A 127 -25.64 -4.52 -4.82
N SER A 128 -24.31 -4.47 -4.98
CA SER A 128 -23.40 -3.92 -3.97
C SER A 128 -22.60 -2.77 -4.55
N MET A 129 -22.44 -1.70 -3.77
CA MET A 129 -21.52 -0.61 -4.08
C MET A 129 -20.14 -1.01 -3.58
N VAL A 130 -19.23 -1.31 -4.52
CA VAL A 130 -17.91 -1.84 -4.20
C VAL A 130 -16.81 -0.89 -4.66
N GLY A 131 -15.98 -0.41 -3.73
CA GLY A 131 -14.79 0.40 -3.98
C GLY A 131 -13.50 -0.34 -3.63
N LEU A 132 -12.36 0.12 -4.15
CA LEU A 132 -11.04 -0.42 -3.80
C LEU A 132 -10.09 0.69 -3.33
N ARG A 133 -9.28 0.36 -2.33
CA ARG A 133 -8.19 1.19 -1.85
C ARG A 133 -6.93 0.34 -1.70
N TYR A 134 -5.82 0.83 -2.23
CA TYR A 134 -4.52 0.15 -2.16
C TYR A 134 -3.47 1.07 -1.57
N LEU A 135 -3.00 0.77 -0.35
CA LEU A 135 -1.93 1.53 0.31
C LEU A 135 -0.58 0.84 0.09
N LEU A 136 0.40 1.60 -0.40
CA LEU A 136 1.80 1.19 -0.51
C LEU A 136 2.66 2.09 0.38
N ASP A 137 3.31 1.48 1.34
CA ASP A 137 4.29 2.08 2.23
C ASP A 137 5.68 2.07 1.58
N THR A 138 6.21 3.24 1.23
CA THR A 138 7.45 3.34 0.45
C THR A 138 8.57 3.90 1.31
N SER A 139 9.53 3.06 1.66
CA SER A 139 10.74 3.47 2.39
C SER A 139 11.82 4.08 1.49
N LEU A 140 11.68 3.95 0.18
CA LEU A 140 12.68 4.42 -0.77
C LEU A 140 12.86 5.94 -0.66
N GLY A 141 11.78 6.72 -0.71
CA GLY A 141 11.80 8.19 -0.66
C GLY A 141 12.36 8.81 0.61
N GLU A 142 12.64 7.99 1.61
CA GLU A 142 12.97 8.42 2.97
C GLU A 142 14.49 8.57 3.13
N TYR A 143 14.91 9.28 4.18
CA TYR A 143 16.32 9.36 4.64
C TYR A 143 17.33 10.05 3.70
N ARG A 144 16.90 10.75 2.66
CA ARG A 144 17.78 11.60 1.84
C ARG A 144 17.30 13.04 1.73
N SER A 145 18.23 13.94 1.41
CA SER A 145 17.96 15.35 1.11
C SER A 145 17.30 15.48 -0.27
N GLY A 146 16.05 15.04 -0.41
CA GLY A 146 15.32 15.09 -1.67
C GLY A 146 13.84 14.79 -1.51
N PRO A 147 13.03 15.07 -2.54
CA PRO A 147 11.60 14.77 -2.52
C PRO A 147 11.36 13.25 -2.40
N PRO A 148 10.41 12.79 -1.56
CA PRO A 148 10.10 11.38 -1.44
C PRO A 148 9.47 10.79 -2.72
N PHE A 149 8.79 11.63 -3.50
CA PHE A 149 8.18 11.27 -4.76
C PHE A 149 8.46 12.27 -5.88
N ALA A 150 8.36 11.82 -7.11
CA ALA A 150 8.24 12.67 -8.28
C ALA A 150 7.13 12.16 -9.19
N ILE A 151 6.36 13.05 -9.82
CA ILE A 151 5.34 12.71 -10.82
C ILE A 151 5.80 13.25 -12.16
N ASN A 152 5.99 12.39 -13.16
CA ASN A 152 6.49 12.79 -14.48
C ASN A 152 7.73 13.71 -14.38
N ALA A 153 8.70 13.31 -13.55
CA ALA A 153 9.92 14.06 -13.20
C ALA A 153 9.72 15.36 -12.37
N LYS A 154 8.50 15.76 -12.03
CA LYS A 154 8.23 16.88 -11.11
C LYS A 154 8.26 16.41 -9.66
N ALA A 155 9.16 16.97 -8.86
CA ALA A 155 9.28 16.69 -7.44
C ALA A 155 7.98 16.97 -6.66
N ILE A 156 7.64 16.06 -5.73
CA ILE A 156 6.54 16.15 -4.78
C ILE A 156 7.12 16.18 -3.37
N ASN A 157 7.08 17.36 -2.74
CA ASN A 157 7.64 17.60 -1.39
C ASN A 157 6.53 17.70 -0.31
N SER A 158 5.28 17.62 -0.72
CA SER A 158 4.12 17.74 0.16
C SER A 158 3.01 16.82 -0.30
N GLU A 159 2.07 16.59 0.60
CA GLU A 159 0.82 15.90 0.38
C GLU A 159 0.20 16.36 -0.94
N THR A 160 -0.11 15.39 -1.80
CA THR A 160 -0.59 15.63 -3.16
C THR A 160 -1.68 14.61 -3.49
N LEU A 161 -2.83 15.11 -3.91
CA LEU A 161 -3.92 14.29 -4.44
C LEU A 161 -4.00 14.49 -5.96
N ILE A 162 -3.92 13.38 -6.70
CA ILE A 162 -4.13 13.33 -8.14
C ILE A 162 -5.49 12.70 -8.39
N GLU A 163 -6.37 13.41 -9.07
CA GLU A 163 -7.67 12.89 -9.49
C GLU A 163 -7.61 12.35 -10.92
N LYS A 164 -8.56 11.46 -11.26
CA LYS A 164 -8.68 10.88 -12.59
C LYS A 164 -8.71 11.94 -13.68
N GLY A 165 -7.93 11.74 -14.73
CA GLY A 165 -7.87 12.65 -15.87
C GLY A 165 -7.06 13.92 -15.63
N ALA A 166 -6.59 14.17 -14.40
CA ALA A 166 -5.67 15.28 -14.12
C ALA A 166 -4.25 15.02 -14.67
N SER A 167 -3.84 13.76 -14.78
CA SER A 167 -2.58 13.36 -15.40
C SER A 167 -2.60 11.92 -15.88
N THR A 168 -1.90 11.68 -16.99
CA THR A 168 -1.45 10.34 -17.39
C THR A 168 0.05 10.27 -17.14
N GLY A 169 0.56 9.12 -16.72
CA GLY A 169 1.99 8.93 -16.52
C GLY A 169 2.29 8.08 -15.31
N TYR A 170 3.31 8.47 -14.56
CA TYR A 170 3.87 7.67 -13.49
C TYR A 170 4.39 8.53 -12.35
N TRP A 171 4.44 7.94 -11.16
CA TRP A 171 5.19 8.45 -10.04
C TRP A 171 6.45 7.61 -9.83
N VAL A 172 7.49 8.23 -9.26
CA VAL A 172 8.75 7.60 -8.89
C VAL A 172 9.00 7.86 -7.42
N SER A 173 9.40 6.84 -6.68
CA SER A 173 10.08 6.94 -5.39
C SER A 173 11.40 6.18 -5.51
N GLU A 174 12.52 6.82 -5.23
CA GLU A 174 13.85 6.20 -5.37
C GLU A 174 14.62 6.19 -4.07
N ASN A 175 15.84 5.67 -4.03
CA ASN A 175 16.89 5.88 -3.02
C ASN A 175 18.25 5.68 -3.70
N ASP A 176 19.35 5.68 -2.94
CA ASP A 176 20.70 5.55 -3.50
C ASP A 176 20.93 4.20 -4.21
N THR A 177 20.06 3.22 -3.99
CA THR A 177 20.20 1.85 -4.48
C THR A 177 19.15 1.43 -5.52
N LEU A 178 17.95 2.01 -5.47
CA LEU A 178 16.78 1.53 -6.22
C LEU A 178 15.80 2.65 -6.53
N SER A 179 15.15 2.58 -7.69
CA SER A 179 13.99 3.41 -8.04
C SER A 179 12.77 2.52 -8.25
N LEU A 180 11.66 2.86 -7.62
CA LEU A 180 10.33 2.31 -7.84
C LEU A 180 9.51 3.31 -8.65
N THR A 181 8.91 2.84 -9.73
CA THR A 181 7.95 3.59 -10.52
C THR A 181 6.59 2.92 -10.43
N GLY A 182 5.52 3.71 -10.28
CA GLY A 182 4.14 3.22 -10.36
C GLY A 182 3.29 4.01 -11.36
N SER A 183 2.37 3.32 -12.05
CA SER A 183 1.47 3.97 -13.00
C SER A 183 0.45 4.86 -12.30
N LEU A 184 0.08 5.98 -12.93
CA LEU A 184 -1.03 6.83 -12.45
C LEU A 184 -2.38 6.26 -12.92
N SER A 185 -2.71 5.06 -12.45
CA SER A 185 -3.93 4.32 -12.77
C SER A 185 -4.82 4.22 -11.53
N GLY A 186 -5.95 4.91 -11.56
CA GLY A 186 -6.88 5.01 -10.43
C GLY A 186 -7.94 6.07 -10.69
N ASP A 187 -8.96 6.11 -9.86
CA ASP A 187 -9.87 7.25 -9.84
C ASP A 187 -9.27 8.41 -9.04
N SER A 188 -8.44 8.11 -8.02
CA SER A 188 -7.50 9.07 -7.43
C SER A 188 -6.28 8.39 -6.82
N ILE A 189 -5.18 9.14 -6.68
CA ILE A 189 -3.93 8.69 -6.07
C ILE A 189 -3.48 9.75 -5.08
N HIS A 190 -3.25 9.33 -3.83
CA HIS A 190 -2.90 10.22 -2.73
C HIS A 190 -1.50 9.91 -2.23
N PHE A 191 -0.60 10.87 -2.36
CA PHE A 191 0.74 10.88 -1.76
C PHE A 191 0.64 11.62 -0.44
N ALA A 192 0.94 10.95 0.68
CA ALA A 192 0.87 11.56 2.00
C ALA A 192 1.76 10.80 3.00
N ASN A 193 1.76 11.26 4.25
CA ASN A 193 2.35 10.50 5.35
C ASN A 193 1.62 9.16 5.55
N TRP A 194 2.37 8.05 5.69
CA TRP A 194 1.81 6.69 5.80
C TRP A 194 0.79 6.58 6.92
N LYS A 195 1.12 7.05 8.14
CA LYS A 195 0.22 6.94 9.30
C LYS A 195 -1.14 7.55 9.01
N ARG A 196 -1.18 8.71 8.35
CA ARG A 196 -2.44 9.40 8.02
C ARG A 196 -3.29 8.64 7.01
N LEU A 197 -2.65 7.93 6.10
CA LEU A 197 -3.33 7.03 5.19
C LEU A 197 -3.80 5.80 5.98
N ASN A 198 -2.94 5.15 6.75
CA ASN A 198 -3.26 3.93 7.48
C ASN A 198 -4.40 4.10 8.51
N ASP A 199 -4.46 5.23 9.22
CA ASP A 199 -5.36 5.41 10.37
C ASP A 199 -6.81 5.73 9.98
N VAL A 200 -7.10 5.99 8.70
CA VAL A 200 -8.48 6.24 8.24
C VAL A 200 -9.13 4.97 7.67
N PRO A 201 -10.43 4.74 7.90
CA PRO A 201 -11.12 3.55 7.37
C PRO A 201 -11.15 3.49 5.85
N TRP A 202 -11.30 4.64 5.18
CA TRP A 202 -11.40 4.72 3.72
C TRP A 202 -10.53 5.82 3.14
N LYS A 203 -10.99 7.07 3.10
CA LYS A 203 -10.28 8.20 2.48
C LYS A 203 -9.79 9.21 3.51
N THR A 204 -8.54 9.61 3.39
CA THR A 204 -7.96 10.68 4.21
C THR A 204 -8.34 12.04 3.61
N PRO A 205 -8.80 13.02 4.41
CA PRO A 205 -8.95 14.38 3.95
C PRO A 205 -7.61 14.93 3.42
N TYR A 206 -7.61 15.40 2.18
CA TYR A 206 -6.46 16.03 1.56
C TYR A 206 -6.23 17.42 2.14
N ALA A 207 -4.97 17.73 2.47
CA ALA A 207 -4.56 19.08 2.86
C ALA A 207 -3.34 19.52 2.06
N GLN A 208 -3.57 20.44 1.13
CA GLN A 208 -2.52 20.96 0.26
C GLN A 208 -1.37 21.57 1.07
N GLY A 209 -0.14 21.22 0.68
CA GLY A 209 1.08 21.82 1.23
C GLY A 209 1.54 21.20 2.55
N ARG A 210 0.82 20.25 3.13
CA ARG A 210 1.31 19.51 4.30
C ARG A 210 2.51 18.66 3.93
N ASN A 211 3.55 18.64 4.75
CA ASN A 211 4.70 17.76 4.53
C ASN A 211 4.37 16.29 4.87
N PHE A 212 5.35 15.40 4.68
CA PHE A 212 5.23 13.96 4.98
C PHE A 212 5.49 13.62 6.46
N ASN A 213 5.32 14.60 7.36
CA ASN A 213 5.48 14.42 8.79
C ASN A 213 4.09 14.36 9.47
N SER A 214 4.00 13.55 10.51
CA SER A 214 2.85 13.46 11.43
C SER A 214 3.35 13.31 12.88
N PRO A 215 4.12 14.29 13.40
CA PRO A 215 4.66 14.23 14.76
C PRO A 215 3.54 14.16 15.82
N PRO A 216 3.73 13.50 16.98
CA PRO A 216 4.88 12.66 17.38
C PRO A 216 5.10 11.39 16.58
N TYR A 217 4.07 10.96 15.85
CA TYR A 217 3.85 9.54 15.63
C TYR A 217 4.61 8.96 14.45
N SER A 218 5.03 9.81 13.51
CA SER A 218 5.65 9.39 12.25
C SER A 218 6.29 10.63 11.59
N VAL A 219 7.53 10.52 11.10
CA VAL A 219 8.27 11.66 10.53
C VAL A 219 9.02 11.21 9.28
N GLY A 220 8.75 11.86 8.14
CA GLY A 220 9.36 11.53 6.84
C GLY A 220 8.99 10.13 6.34
N ASP A 221 7.79 9.68 6.67
CA ASP A 221 7.28 8.33 6.45
C ASP A 221 6.23 8.40 5.33
N SER A 222 6.67 8.08 4.12
CA SER A 222 6.00 8.50 2.89
C SER A 222 5.29 7.31 2.24
N ALA A 223 4.04 7.52 1.83
CA ALA A 223 3.26 6.46 1.23
C ALA A 223 2.38 6.99 0.10
N VAL A 224 2.00 6.06 -0.78
CA VAL A 224 1.09 6.30 -1.90
C VAL A 224 -0.13 5.40 -1.77
N CYS A 225 -1.30 5.99 -1.96
CA CYS A 225 -2.55 5.26 -1.89
C CYS A 225 -3.35 5.43 -3.17
N TYR A 226 -3.68 4.31 -3.81
CA TYR A 226 -4.59 4.26 -4.95
C TYR A 226 -6.03 4.12 -4.45
N TYR A 227 -6.94 4.85 -5.09
CA TYR A 227 -8.37 4.75 -4.85
C TYR A 227 -9.10 4.49 -6.16
N PHE A 228 -10.05 3.55 -6.10
CA PHE A 228 -11.03 3.28 -7.13
C PHE A 228 -12.41 3.44 -6.51
N GLU A 229 -13.16 4.45 -6.96
CA GLU A 229 -14.42 4.86 -6.35
C GLU A 229 -15.45 3.74 -6.39
N PRO A 230 -16.35 3.63 -5.40
CA PRO A 230 -17.41 2.64 -5.39
C PRO A 230 -18.22 2.63 -6.69
N LYS A 231 -18.41 1.43 -7.22
CA LYS A 231 -19.31 1.19 -8.35
C LYS A 231 -20.28 0.08 -7.99
N ALA A 232 -21.49 0.21 -8.50
CA ALA A 232 -22.49 -0.83 -8.46
C ALA A 232 -21.98 -2.08 -9.19
N ILE A 233 -22.10 -3.24 -8.56
CA ILE A 233 -21.94 -4.54 -9.20
C ILE A 233 -23.09 -5.48 -8.83
N SER A 234 -23.68 -6.12 -9.83
CA SER A 234 -24.76 -7.10 -9.72
C SER A 234 -24.24 -8.46 -9.26
N ARG A 235 -25.13 -9.40 -8.92
CA ARG A 235 -24.74 -10.78 -8.56
C ARG A 235 -23.95 -11.44 -9.69
N GLY A 236 -22.79 -12.00 -9.36
CA GLY A 236 -21.89 -12.66 -10.31
C GLY A 236 -21.19 -11.69 -11.27
N GLU A 237 -21.49 -10.39 -11.20
CA GLU A 237 -20.76 -9.38 -11.96
C GLU A 237 -19.40 -9.14 -11.31
N THR A 238 -18.39 -8.98 -12.16
CA THR A 238 -17.03 -8.70 -11.75
C THR A 238 -16.64 -7.27 -12.06
N ARG A 239 -15.99 -6.60 -11.11
CA ARG A 239 -15.24 -5.37 -11.36
C ARG A 239 -13.75 -5.68 -11.40
N THR A 240 -13.07 -5.26 -12.46
CA THR A 240 -11.61 -5.39 -12.58
C THR A 240 -10.96 -4.01 -12.59
N VAL A 241 -9.89 -3.87 -11.83
CA VAL A 241 -9.01 -2.69 -11.83
C VAL A 241 -7.55 -3.14 -11.85
N SER A 242 -6.66 -2.30 -12.36
CA SER A 242 -5.26 -2.63 -12.43
C SER A 242 -4.35 -1.42 -12.30
N PHE A 243 -3.13 -1.69 -11.84
CA PHE A 243 -2.01 -0.75 -11.83
C PHE A 243 -0.70 -1.51 -11.95
N THR A 244 0.39 -0.79 -12.21
CA THR A 244 1.70 -1.38 -12.47
C THR A 244 2.74 -0.75 -11.58
N LEU A 245 3.72 -1.56 -11.19
CA LEU A 245 4.88 -1.18 -10.39
C LEU A 245 6.14 -1.76 -11.05
N ALA A 246 7.20 -0.98 -11.19
CA ALA A 246 8.45 -1.44 -11.80
C ALA A 246 9.70 -0.76 -11.23
N ALA A 247 10.83 -1.45 -11.33
CA ALA A 247 12.15 -0.91 -11.05
C ALA A 247 12.56 0.09 -12.14
N GLY A 248 13.27 1.15 -11.75
CA GLY A 248 13.78 2.18 -12.66
C GLY A 248 12.95 3.45 -12.62
N ARG A 249 13.29 4.42 -13.48
CA ARG A 249 12.65 5.76 -13.53
C ARG A 249 11.74 5.93 -14.76
N SER A 250 11.54 4.89 -15.55
CA SER A 250 10.88 4.97 -16.84
C SER A 250 9.38 4.71 -16.71
N GLY A 251 8.58 5.62 -17.24
CA GLY A 251 7.13 5.43 -17.42
C GLY A 251 6.72 4.49 -18.54
N GLY A 252 7.65 3.69 -19.06
CA GLY A 252 7.49 2.82 -20.23
C GLY A 252 6.65 1.57 -19.95
N PHE A 253 5.58 1.71 -19.16
CA PHE A 253 4.69 0.61 -18.84
C PHE A 253 3.98 0.10 -20.09
N PRO A 254 3.86 -1.22 -20.26
CA PRO A 254 3.06 -1.77 -21.34
C PRO A 254 1.61 -1.28 -21.21
N VAL A 255 1.05 -0.75 -22.31
CA VAL A 255 -0.34 -0.28 -22.33
C VAL A 255 -1.26 -1.46 -22.07
N GLN A 256 -1.98 -1.44 -20.94
CA GLN A 256 -3.01 -2.43 -20.66
C GLN A 256 -4.24 -2.16 -21.52
N THR A 257 -4.53 -3.07 -22.45
CA THR A 257 -5.83 -3.11 -23.12
C THR A 257 -6.74 -3.96 -22.25
N ALA A 258 -7.68 -3.32 -21.54
CA ALA A 258 -8.71 -4.05 -20.81
C ALA A 258 -9.60 -4.80 -21.82
N GLU A 259 -9.63 -6.13 -21.76
CA GLU A 259 -10.55 -6.93 -22.55
C GLU A 259 -11.97 -6.70 -21.99
N VAL A 260 -12.82 -6.00 -22.75
CA VAL A 260 -14.21 -5.75 -22.38
C VAL A 260 -15.00 -7.05 -22.58
N PRO A 261 -15.63 -7.62 -21.53
CA PRO A 261 -16.50 -8.77 -21.71
C PRO A 261 -17.69 -8.39 -22.60
N PRO A 262 -18.22 -9.31 -23.43
CA PRO A 262 -19.40 -9.04 -24.23
C PRO A 262 -20.58 -8.62 -23.35
N PRO A 263 -21.38 -7.62 -23.75
CA PRO A 263 -22.56 -7.23 -22.99
C PRO A 263 -23.55 -8.40 -22.90
N ALA A 264 -24.00 -8.70 -21.68
CA ALA A 264 -25.09 -9.62 -21.43
C ALA A 264 -26.41 -9.06 -22.01
N PRO A 265 -27.33 -9.92 -22.48
CA PRO A 265 -28.56 -9.48 -23.14
C PRO A 265 -29.50 -8.75 -22.16
N GLU A 266 -29.97 -7.58 -22.57
CA GLU A 266 -30.94 -6.76 -21.84
C GLU A 266 -32.30 -7.48 -21.75
N THR A 267 -32.70 -7.89 -20.55
CA THR A 267 -34.10 -8.21 -20.25
C THR A 267 -34.78 -6.98 -19.67
N SER A 268 -35.79 -6.49 -20.38
CA SER A 268 -36.64 -5.36 -20.00
C SER A 268 -37.51 -5.72 -18.80
N GLU A 269 -37.35 -5.00 -17.68
CA GLU A 269 -38.35 -4.98 -16.61
C GLU A 269 -38.93 -3.56 -16.47
N THR A 270 -40.27 -3.53 -16.47
CA THR A 270 -41.16 -2.37 -16.37
C THR A 270 -41.10 -1.75 -14.97
N PRO A 271 -41.21 -0.42 -14.78
CA PRO A 271 -41.01 0.21 -13.48
C PRO A 271 -42.26 0.11 -12.59
N GLU A 272 -42.12 -0.50 -11.40
CA GLU A 272 -43.09 -0.37 -10.31
C GLU A 272 -42.75 0.83 -9.39
N THR A 273 -43.80 1.55 -9.03
CA THR A 273 -43.85 2.79 -8.23
C THR A 273 -43.31 2.59 -6.80
N PRO A 274 -42.60 3.57 -6.19
CA PRO A 274 -42.03 3.41 -4.85
C PRO A 274 -43.07 3.56 -3.74
N ALA A 275 -43.12 2.58 -2.83
CA ALA A 275 -43.82 2.70 -1.55
C ALA A 275 -42.92 3.39 -0.50
N ALA A 276 -43.55 4.16 0.39
CA ALA A 276 -42.93 5.02 1.38
C ALA A 276 -42.09 4.28 2.44
N VAL A 277 -40.93 4.88 2.78
CA VAL A 277 -40.00 4.45 3.82
C VAL A 277 -40.47 4.97 5.19
N PRO A 278 -40.55 4.16 6.26
CA PRO A 278 -40.69 4.67 7.62
C PRO A 278 -39.33 5.11 8.17
N THR A 279 -39.27 6.34 8.67
CA THR A 279 -38.15 6.94 9.39
C THR A 279 -37.84 6.15 10.67
N ALA A 280 -36.73 5.42 10.72
CA ALA A 280 -36.17 4.88 11.95
C ALA A 280 -35.07 5.82 12.47
N ILE A 281 -35.16 6.16 13.75
CA ILE A 281 -34.19 6.96 14.50
C ILE A 281 -32.92 6.11 14.70
N PRO A 282 -31.70 6.59 14.38
CA PRO A 282 -30.50 5.80 14.59
C PRO A 282 -30.16 5.67 16.08
N GLU A 283 -29.90 4.45 16.52
CA GLU A 283 -29.33 4.15 17.83
C GLU A 283 -27.88 4.68 17.94
N PRO A 284 -27.42 5.05 19.14
CA PRO A 284 -26.09 5.63 19.33
C PRO A 284 -24.98 4.63 19.04
N VAL A 285 -24.07 5.01 18.15
CA VAL A 285 -22.84 4.29 17.80
C VAL A 285 -21.95 4.16 19.03
N VAL A 286 -21.73 2.93 19.49
CA VAL A 286 -20.71 2.61 20.49
C VAL A 286 -19.35 2.69 19.81
N ILE A 287 -18.56 3.71 20.19
CA ILE A 287 -17.16 3.84 19.77
C ILE A 287 -16.37 2.74 20.48
N VAL A 288 -15.98 1.70 19.74
CA VAL A 288 -15.06 0.68 20.23
C VAL A 288 -13.64 1.29 20.17
N PRO A 289 -12.86 1.32 21.27
CA PRO A 289 -11.49 1.83 21.23
C PRO A 289 -10.63 0.94 20.33
N ALA A 290 -9.66 1.56 19.64
CA ALA A 290 -8.73 0.89 18.74
C ALA A 290 -8.06 -0.33 19.43
N PRO A 291 -7.79 -1.41 18.69
CA PRO A 291 -7.11 -2.57 19.25
C PRO A 291 -5.75 -2.15 19.82
N VAL A 292 -5.53 -2.45 21.09
CA VAL A 292 -4.24 -2.30 21.75
C VAL A 292 -3.30 -3.32 21.11
N LEU A 293 -2.21 -2.83 20.50
CA LEU A 293 -1.18 -3.69 19.90
C LEU A 293 -0.62 -4.65 20.95
N SER A 294 -0.24 -5.85 20.50
CA SER A 294 0.47 -6.78 21.38
C SER A 294 1.79 -6.15 21.85
N PRO A 295 2.30 -6.50 23.04
CA PRO A 295 3.59 -5.99 23.53
C PRO A 295 4.76 -6.26 22.57
N GLU A 296 4.70 -7.36 21.80
CA GLU A 296 5.71 -7.71 20.80
C GLU A 296 5.61 -6.81 19.56
N ASP A 297 4.41 -6.63 18.98
CA ASP A 297 4.19 -5.70 17.87
C ASP A 297 4.56 -4.26 18.27
N GLN A 298 4.32 -3.88 19.53
CA GLN A 298 4.66 -2.56 20.03
C GLN A 298 6.18 -2.36 20.15
N LYS A 299 6.92 -3.39 20.57
CA LYS A 299 8.38 -3.37 20.64
C LYS A 299 9.02 -3.30 19.26
N ASP A 300 8.49 -4.04 18.29
CA ASP A 300 8.99 -4.01 16.91
C ASP A 300 8.80 -2.64 16.26
N ARG A 301 7.67 -1.98 16.54
CA ARG A 301 7.44 -0.58 16.15
C ARG A 301 8.42 0.39 16.81
N ASP A 302 8.68 0.25 18.11
CA ASP A 302 9.64 1.11 18.80
C ASP A 302 11.06 0.92 18.25
N LEU A 303 11.43 -0.32 17.90
CA LEU A 303 12.73 -0.63 17.31
C LEU A 303 12.88 -0.06 15.89
N ALA A 304 11.80 -0.04 15.11
CA ALA A 304 11.75 0.64 13.81
C ALA A 304 11.94 2.15 13.97
N LEU A 305 11.26 2.79 14.94
CA LEU A 305 11.43 4.21 15.26
C LEU A 305 12.87 4.55 15.68
N ILE A 306 13.51 3.68 16.47
CA ILE A 306 14.92 3.86 16.87
C ILE A 306 15.85 3.79 15.65
N ARG A 307 15.66 2.80 14.77
CA ARG A 307 16.46 2.67 13.54
C ARG A 307 16.26 3.89 12.61
N GLN A 308 15.04 4.38 12.52
CA GLN A 308 14.68 5.60 11.78
C GLN A 308 15.36 6.85 12.36
N LEU A 309 15.44 6.98 13.69
CA LEU A 309 16.19 8.06 14.35
C LEU A 309 17.69 7.97 14.09
N ILE A 310 18.27 6.78 14.18
CA ILE A 310 19.71 6.56 13.92
C ILE A 310 20.05 6.91 12.47
N GLY A 311 19.27 6.42 11.50
CA GLY A 311 19.50 6.71 10.08
C GLY A 311 19.43 8.21 9.75
N ARG A 312 18.58 8.97 10.46
CA ARG A 312 18.52 10.44 10.33
C ARG A 312 19.74 11.13 10.91
N ILE A 313 20.20 10.70 12.09
CA ILE A 313 21.43 11.23 12.69
C ILE A 313 22.61 10.99 11.75
N ASP A 314 22.75 9.78 11.21
CA ASP A 314 23.79 9.45 10.25
C ASP A 314 23.68 10.29 8.97
N GLY A 315 22.46 10.49 8.45
CA GLY A 315 22.19 11.37 7.32
C GLY A 315 22.61 12.82 7.56
N TYR A 316 22.32 13.39 8.75
CA TYR A 316 22.73 14.74 9.11
C TYR A 316 24.22 14.88 9.38
N MET A 317 24.86 13.84 9.91
CA MET A 317 26.31 13.78 10.06
C MET A 317 27.03 13.82 8.71
N ILE A 318 26.38 13.34 7.64
CA ILE A 318 26.89 13.37 6.27
C ILE A 318 26.56 14.70 5.56
N SER A 319 25.34 15.23 5.71
CA SER A 319 24.87 16.43 4.99
C SER A 319 25.24 17.75 5.65
N GLY A 320 25.57 17.74 6.95
CA GLY A 320 26.01 18.92 7.70
C GLY A 320 24.91 19.92 8.08
N ALA A 321 23.64 19.61 7.84
CA ALA A 321 22.53 20.48 8.26
C ALA A 321 21.24 19.70 8.52
N ALA A 322 20.65 19.93 9.70
CA ALA A 322 19.28 19.58 10.04
C ALA A 322 18.51 20.89 10.29
N THR A 323 17.25 20.96 9.86
CA THR A 323 16.39 22.11 10.18
C THR A 323 15.97 22.08 11.65
N GLU A 324 15.61 23.24 12.20
CA GLU A 324 15.13 23.37 13.58
C GLU A 324 13.83 22.56 13.83
N GLU A 325 12.97 22.45 12.81
CA GLU A 325 11.77 21.61 12.84
C GLU A 325 12.13 20.12 12.90
N GLU A 326 13.13 19.67 12.13
CA GLU A 326 13.60 18.28 12.12
C GLU A 326 14.30 17.91 13.43
N LEU A 327 15.12 18.81 13.99
CA LEU A 327 15.77 18.63 15.29
C LEU A 327 14.72 18.54 16.41
N SER A 328 13.76 19.45 16.42
CA SER A 328 12.67 19.45 17.41
C SER A 328 11.83 18.16 17.33
N ALA A 329 11.57 17.67 16.11
CA ALA A 329 10.86 16.41 15.92
C ALA A 329 11.66 15.21 16.45
N MET A 330 12.97 15.16 16.21
CA MET A 330 13.83 14.08 16.73
C MET A 330 13.95 14.10 18.25
N GLU A 331 14.17 15.27 18.85
CA GLU A 331 14.26 15.43 20.31
C GLU A 331 12.96 15.00 20.98
N TYR A 332 11.83 15.35 20.37
CA TYR A 332 10.51 14.95 20.86
C TYR A 332 10.27 13.44 20.76
N THR A 333 10.59 12.80 19.61
CA THR A 333 10.47 11.34 19.45
C THR A 333 11.39 10.60 20.43
N LEU A 334 12.63 11.08 20.60
CA LEU A 334 13.57 10.52 21.58
C LEU A 334 13.02 10.64 23.00
N GLY A 335 12.49 11.81 23.39
CA GLY A 335 11.89 12.02 24.70
C GLY A 335 10.72 11.07 25.00
N GLN A 336 9.88 10.77 24.00
CA GLN A 336 8.77 9.82 24.14
C GLN A 336 9.28 8.38 24.34
N LEU A 337 10.27 7.95 23.55
CA LEU A 337 10.88 6.63 23.71
C LEU A 337 11.55 6.49 25.08
N MET A 338 12.26 7.54 25.52
CA MET A 338 12.91 7.57 26.82
C MET A 338 11.89 7.47 27.96
N ALA A 339 10.82 8.28 27.93
CA ALA A 339 9.75 8.22 28.91
C ALA A 339 9.07 6.83 28.95
N LYS A 340 8.84 6.22 27.79
CA LYS A 340 8.20 4.90 27.67
C LYS A 340 9.03 3.78 28.29
N TYR A 341 10.35 3.83 28.15
CA TYR A 341 11.26 2.82 28.67
C TYR A 341 11.88 3.17 30.04
N GLY A 342 11.39 4.24 30.69
CA GLY A 342 11.91 4.68 31.98
C GLY A 342 13.37 5.15 31.93
N MET A 343 13.81 5.65 30.77
CA MET A 343 15.13 6.26 30.61
C MET A 343 15.04 7.75 30.95
N GLU A 344 15.88 8.22 31.86
CA GLU A 344 16.00 9.65 32.19
C GLU A 344 16.85 10.36 31.12
N PRO A 345 16.45 11.56 30.65
CA PRO A 345 17.30 12.35 29.77
C PRO A 345 18.59 12.72 30.49
N HIS A 346 19.74 12.34 29.94
CA HIS A 346 21.00 12.89 30.38
C HIS A 346 21.01 14.39 30.03
N THR A 347 20.74 15.23 31.03
CA THR A 347 21.02 16.66 30.95
C THR A 347 22.51 16.81 30.67
N ARG A 348 22.86 17.41 29.53
CA ARG A 348 24.26 17.76 29.23
C ARG A 348 24.77 18.71 30.33
N PRO A 349 26.00 18.52 30.82
CA PRO A 349 26.66 19.52 31.68
C PRO A 349 26.91 20.84 30.94
#